data_AF-A0A1V2A8H6-F1
#
_entry.id   AF-A0A1V2A8H6-F1
#
_cell.length_a   1.000
_cell.length_b   1.000
_cell.length_c   1.000
_cell.angle_alpha   90.00
_cell.angle_beta   90.00
_cell.angle_gamma   90.00
#
_symmetry.space_group_name_H-M   'P 1'
#
loop_
_entity.id
_entity.type
_entity.pdbx_description
1 polymer ?
#
loop_
_entity_poly.entity_id
_entity_poly.type
_entity_poly.pdbx_seq_one_letter_code
_entity_poly.pdbx_strand_id
1 'polypeptide(L)'
;MAKYIEMIRIRFLMMLAYRTNYYSGILIYSINIGAYYFLWNAIYGDKGAIEGMTAIQMTSYVAIAWMARAFYYNNIDREIAQEIKEGKVAVEFIRPYNYLFMKMMQGLGEGIFRLSFFSIPGMIIVALVFPITFSAEPAVWLLFALSLIFSFTINMQINLLTGILTFFFFNNAGLIRAKRVIIDLFSGLLLPISFYPGWAQHVMGYLPFQAISYIPSMIFTESFTGTEIVNAIFFQILWALILIAPIQVLWLIAKKQLVVQGG
;
A
#
# COMPACT_ATOMS: atom_id res chain seq x y z
N MET A 1 12.07 -4.91 21.73
CA MET A 1 12.20 -4.07 20.52
C MET A 1 13.26 -4.59 19.56
N ALA A 2 14.46 -4.94 20.00
CA ALA A 2 15.55 -5.45 19.14
C ALA A 2 15.11 -6.51 18.11
N LYS A 3 14.39 -7.56 18.53
CA LYS A 3 13.90 -8.62 17.63
C LYS A 3 13.05 -8.14 16.43
N TYR A 4 12.28 -7.06 16.61
CA TYR A 4 11.42 -6.52 15.56
C TYR A 4 12.23 -5.71 14.55
N ILE A 5 13.21 -4.93 15.04
CA ILE A 5 14.15 -4.19 14.20
C ILE A 5 15.02 -5.16 13.40
N GLU A 6 15.52 -6.22 14.04
CA GLU A 6 16.29 -7.26 13.34
C GLU A 6 15.45 -7.97 12.28
N MET A 7 14.15 -8.17 12.50
CA MET A 7 13.28 -8.75 11.46
C MET A 7 13.16 -7.84 10.23
N ILE A 8 13.03 -6.52 10.42
CA ILE A 8 13.05 -5.55 9.31
C ILE A 8 14.35 -5.72 8.52
N ARG A 9 15.49 -5.75 9.22
CA ARG A 9 16.82 -5.92 8.62
C ARG A 9 16.94 -7.24 7.86
N ILE A 10 16.54 -8.36 8.47
CA ILE A 10 16.59 -9.69 7.85
C ILE A 10 15.75 -9.70 6.57
N ARG A 11 14.52 -9.21 6.62
CA ARG A 11 13.64 -9.18 5.44
C ARG A 11 14.19 -8.28 4.35
N PHE A 12 14.75 -7.13 4.70
CA PHE A 12 15.45 -6.25 3.76
C PHE A 12 16.64 -6.96 3.08
N LEU A 13 17.50 -7.64 3.86
CA LEU A 13 18.66 -8.36 3.33
C LEU A 13 18.27 -9.55 2.45
N MET A 14 17.20 -10.27 2.81
CA MET A 14 16.66 -11.34 1.95
C MET A 14 16.23 -10.79 0.59
N MET A 15 15.58 -9.63 0.56
CA MET A 15 15.21 -8.98 -0.70
C MET A 15 16.42 -8.51 -1.50
N LEU A 16 17.43 -7.97 -0.82
CA LEU A 16 18.67 -7.51 -1.44
C LEU A 16 19.47 -8.64 -2.11
N ALA A 17 19.43 -9.84 -1.52
CA ALA A 17 20.04 -11.03 -2.10
C ALA A 17 19.43 -11.40 -3.47
N TYR A 18 18.11 -11.22 -3.64
CA TYR A 18 17.37 -11.50 -4.87
C TYR A 18 16.95 -10.23 -5.62
N ARG A 19 17.72 -9.14 -5.49
CA ARG A 19 17.38 -7.81 -6.03
C ARG A 19 17.06 -7.79 -7.53
N THR A 20 17.69 -8.66 -8.32
CA THR A 20 17.46 -8.73 -9.78
C THR A 20 16.01 -9.07 -10.12
N ASN A 21 15.29 -9.79 -9.25
CA ASN A 21 13.87 -10.10 -9.44
C ASN A 21 12.97 -8.84 -9.44
N TYR A 22 13.49 -7.71 -8.96
CA TYR A 22 12.74 -6.45 -8.85
C TYR A 22 12.99 -5.50 -10.01
N TYR A 23 14.09 -5.65 -10.75
CA TYR A 23 14.40 -4.74 -11.87
C TYR A 23 13.42 -4.90 -13.04
N SER A 24 12.94 -6.12 -13.30
CA SER A 24 11.86 -6.35 -14.27
C SER A 24 10.59 -5.59 -13.88
N GLY A 25 10.31 -5.47 -12.59
CA GLY A 25 9.15 -4.73 -12.10
C GLY A 25 9.28 -3.21 -12.28
N ILE A 26 10.51 -2.66 -12.25
CA ILE A 26 10.74 -1.23 -12.55
C ILE A 26 10.23 -0.95 -13.98
N LEU A 27 10.64 -1.77 -14.94
CA LEU A 27 10.19 -1.67 -16.32
C LEU A 27 8.67 -1.82 -16.44
N ILE A 28 8.06 -2.77 -15.73
CA ILE A 28 6.60 -2.94 -15.71
C ILE A 28 5.90 -1.67 -15.18
N TYR A 29 6.41 -1.07 -14.10
CA TYR A 29 5.81 0.13 -13.52
C TYR A 29 5.99 1.34 -14.44
N SER A 30 7.17 1.50 -15.05
CA SER A 30 7.42 2.54 -16.04
C SER A 30 6.48 2.41 -17.25
N ILE A 31 6.23 1.20 -17.75
CA ILE A 31 5.26 0.96 -18.83
C ILE A 31 3.85 1.34 -18.39
N ASN A 32 3.44 0.96 -17.17
CA ASN A 32 2.11 1.34 -16.66
C ASN A 32 1.98 2.86 -16.57
N ILE A 33 2.96 3.56 -15.99
CA ILE A 33 2.96 5.03 -15.91
C ILE A 33 2.91 5.65 -17.31
N GLY A 34 3.68 5.12 -18.26
CA GLY A 34 3.64 5.58 -19.65
C GLY A 34 2.27 5.39 -20.31
N ALA A 35 1.63 4.24 -20.11
CA ALA A 35 0.29 3.99 -20.61
C ALA A 35 -0.73 4.98 -20.04
N TYR A 36 -0.66 5.26 -18.74
CA TYR A 36 -1.50 6.28 -18.10
C TYR A 36 -1.19 7.70 -18.59
N TYR A 37 0.09 8.03 -18.81
CA TYR A 37 0.49 9.33 -19.35
C TYR A 37 -0.16 9.58 -20.71
N PHE A 38 -0.04 8.63 -21.64
CA PHE A 38 -0.66 8.77 -22.97
C PHE A 38 -2.19 8.78 -22.91
N LEU A 39 -2.78 7.96 -22.03
CA LEU A 39 -4.22 7.96 -21.79
C LEU A 39 -4.71 9.33 -21.31
N TRP A 40 -4.10 9.88 -20.27
CA TRP A 40 -4.51 11.16 -19.71
C TRP A 40 -4.22 12.32 -20.65
N ASN A 41 -3.10 12.31 -21.37
CA ASN A 41 -2.83 13.33 -22.39
C ASN A 41 -3.94 13.34 -23.47
N ALA A 42 -4.38 12.17 -23.92
CA ALA A 42 -5.51 12.06 -24.86
C ALA A 42 -6.86 12.54 -24.27
N ILE A 43 -7.11 12.28 -22.98
CA ILE A 43 -8.34 12.73 -22.29
C ILE A 43 -8.35 14.26 -22.09
N TYR A 44 -7.20 14.84 -21.73
CA TYR A 44 -7.06 16.27 -21.53
C TYR A 44 -7.18 17.01 -22.87
N GLY A 45 -6.50 16.55 -23.93
CA GLY A 45 -6.50 17.23 -25.23
C GLY A 45 -6.12 18.70 -25.06
N ASP A 46 -7.00 19.62 -25.48
CA ASP A 46 -6.79 21.06 -25.35
C ASP A 46 -7.29 21.66 -24.02
N LYS A 47 -7.82 20.84 -23.10
CA LYS A 47 -8.31 21.30 -21.80
C LYS A 47 -7.14 21.62 -20.87
N GLY A 48 -7.12 22.82 -20.31
CA GLY A 48 -6.06 23.24 -19.37
C GLY A 48 -6.08 22.49 -18.03
N ALA A 49 -7.27 22.16 -17.51
CA ALA A 49 -7.44 21.42 -16.27
C ALA A 49 -8.74 20.59 -16.29
N ILE A 50 -8.75 19.45 -15.60
CA ILE A 50 -9.93 18.62 -15.36
C ILE A 50 -9.97 18.32 -13.86
N GLU A 51 -11.13 18.53 -13.21
CA GLU A 51 -11.30 18.36 -11.76
C GLU A 51 -10.21 19.07 -10.93
N GLY A 52 -9.79 20.26 -11.38
CA GLY A 52 -8.77 21.08 -10.70
C GLY A 52 -7.31 20.63 -10.89
N MET A 53 -7.04 19.54 -11.62
CA MET A 53 -5.70 19.07 -11.93
C MET A 53 -5.31 19.36 -13.37
N THR A 54 -4.08 19.83 -13.60
CA THR A 54 -3.47 19.94 -14.94
C THR A 54 -2.98 18.57 -15.42
N ALA A 55 -2.73 18.42 -16.73
CA ALA A 55 -2.19 17.17 -17.30
C ALA A 55 -0.83 16.78 -16.70
N ILE A 56 0.00 17.77 -16.37
CA ILE A 56 1.30 17.55 -15.71
C ILE A 56 1.10 17.06 -14.27
N GLN A 57 0.21 17.70 -13.50
CA GLN A 57 -0.13 17.23 -12.15
C GLN A 57 -0.71 15.81 -12.17
N MET A 58 -1.55 15.48 -13.15
CA MET A 58 -2.09 14.13 -13.34
C MET A 58 -0.98 13.10 -13.60
N THR A 59 0.00 13.46 -14.44
CA THR A 59 1.16 12.60 -14.73
C THR A 59 1.99 12.37 -13.47
N SER A 60 2.26 13.43 -12.71
CA SER A 60 2.95 13.37 -11.42
C SER A 60 2.18 12.52 -10.41
N TYR A 61 0.86 12.68 -10.33
CA TYR A 61 -0.03 11.91 -9.46
C TYR A 61 0.09 10.42 -9.75
N VAL A 62 -0.05 10.02 -11.02
CA VAL A 62 0.06 8.62 -11.44
C VAL A 62 1.44 8.06 -11.12
N ALA A 63 2.50 8.78 -11.46
CA ALA A 63 3.86 8.34 -11.21
C ALA A 63 4.10 8.08 -9.71
N ILE A 64 3.67 9.03 -8.87
CA ILE A 64 3.79 8.93 -7.41
C ILE A 64 2.93 7.81 -6.86
N ALA A 65 1.68 7.67 -7.29
CA ALA A 65 0.78 6.61 -6.83
C ALA A 65 1.37 5.22 -7.11
N TRP A 66 1.88 4.99 -8.33
CA TRP A 66 2.53 3.74 -8.70
C TRP A 66 3.85 3.51 -7.95
N MET A 67 4.69 4.53 -7.78
CA MET A 67 5.96 4.36 -7.07
C MET A 67 5.75 4.18 -5.55
N ALA A 68 4.77 4.86 -4.96
CA ALA A 68 4.34 4.68 -3.57
C ALA A 68 3.77 3.28 -3.34
N ARG A 69 3.07 2.72 -4.34
CA ARG A 69 2.56 1.33 -4.30
C ARG A 69 3.62 0.32 -3.97
N ALA A 70 4.80 0.45 -4.54
CA ALA A 70 5.87 -0.51 -4.26
C ALA A 70 6.30 -0.51 -2.78
N PHE A 71 6.12 0.59 -2.03
CA PHE A 71 6.39 0.60 -0.59
C PHE A 71 5.28 -0.08 0.23
N TYR A 72 4.01 0.29 0.01
CA TYR A 72 2.91 -0.23 0.82
C TYR A 72 2.50 -1.66 0.44
N TYR A 73 2.66 -2.03 -0.83
CA TYR A 73 2.23 -3.33 -1.34
C TYR A 73 3.14 -4.45 -0.83
N ASN A 74 2.52 -5.48 -0.26
CA ASN A 74 3.16 -6.71 0.18
C ASN A 74 2.20 -7.89 0.03
N ASN A 75 2.73 -9.12 0.11
CA ASN A 75 1.94 -10.36 0.02
C ASN A 75 1.86 -11.09 1.37
N ILE A 76 1.91 -10.36 2.49
CA ILE A 76 1.90 -10.96 3.83
C ILE A 76 0.61 -11.74 4.10
N ASP A 77 -0.53 -11.31 3.53
CA ASP A 77 -1.79 -12.04 3.56
C ASP A 77 -1.65 -13.48 3.03
N ARG A 78 -0.91 -13.65 1.93
CA ARG A 78 -0.61 -14.95 1.30
C ARG A 78 0.38 -15.77 2.12
N GLU A 79 1.41 -15.14 2.68
CA GLU A 79 2.37 -15.82 3.56
C GLU A 79 1.68 -16.38 4.80
N ILE A 80 0.84 -15.57 5.46
CA ILE A 80 0.04 -16.00 6.62
C ILE A 80 -0.89 -17.16 6.19
N ALA A 81 -1.57 -17.03 5.06
CA ALA A 81 -2.45 -18.09 4.57
C ALA A 81 -1.72 -19.41 4.34
N GLN A 82 -0.50 -19.35 3.79
CA GLN A 82 0.31 -20.54 3.55
C GLN A 82 0.80 -21.16 4.86
N GLU A 83 1.26 -20.35 5.82
CA GLU A 83 1.69 -20.81 7.13
C GLU A 83 0.56 -21.49 7.94
N ILE A 84 -0.67 -21.00 7.79
CA ILE A 84 -1.86 -21.61 8.40
C ILE A 84 -2.17 -22.95 7.74
N LYS A 85 -2.21 -23.00 6.40
CA LYS A 85 -2.49 -24.23 5.64
C LYS A 85 -1.47 -25.33 5.91
N GLU A 86 -0.21 -24.96 6.09
CA GLU A 86 0.90 -25.89 6.37
C GLU A 86 1.07 -26.20 7.87
N GLY A 87 0.22 -25.64 8.76
CA GLY A 87 0.31 -25.82 10.21
C GLY A 87 1.52 -25.13 10.88
N LYS A 88 2.41 -24.49 10.10
CA LYS A 88 3.61 -23.78 10.58
C LYS A 88 3.29 -22.64 11.53
N VAL A 89 2.09 -22.06 11.41
CA VAL A 89 1.62 -21.00 12.32
C VAL A 89 1.60 -21.45 13.79
N ALA A 90 1.44 -22.75 14.09
CA ALA A 90 1.49 -23.29 15.45
C ALA A 90 2.86 -23.03 16.13
N VAL A 91 3.96 -23.18 15.37
CA VAL A 91 5.32 -22.91 15.84
C VAL A 91 5.54 -21.41 16.07
N GLU A 92 4.85 -20.56 15.33
CA GLU A 92 4.93 -19.12 15.54
C GLU A 92 4.25 -18.67 16.83
N PHE A 93 3.26 -19.42 17.34
CA PHE A 93 2.58 -19.12 18.61
C PHE A 93 3.42 -19.42 19.85
N ILE A 94 4.38 -20.35 19.78
CA ILE A 94 5.29 -20.65 20.91
C ILE A 94 6.45 -19.66 21.01
N ARG A 95 6.67 -18.83 19.99
CA ARG A 95 7.77 -17.87 20.00
C ARG A 95 7.45 -16.68 20.89
N PRO A 96 8.44 -16.11 21.60
CA PRO A 96 8.21 -15.04 22.57
C PRO A 96 8.01 -13.68 21.88
N TYR A 97 7.15 -13.57 20.86
CA TYR A 97 6.80 -12.32 20.18
C TYR A 97 5.36 -12.31 19.67
N ASN A 98 4.84 -11.12 19.36
CA ASN A 98 3.55 -11.00 18.72
C ASN A 98 3.69 -11.31 17.21
N TYR A 99 3.06 -12.40 16.75
CA TYR A 99 3.15 -12.86 15.37
C TYR A 99 2.67 -11.81 14.35
N LEU A 100 1.50 -11.19 14.56
CA LEU A 100 0.97 -10.20 13.62
C LEU A 100 1.87 -8.96 13.52
N PHE A 101 2.41 -8.52 14.65
CA PHE A 101 3.38 -7.42 14.66
C PHE A 101 4.70 -7.84 13.98
N MET A 102 5.16 -9.08 14.18
CA MET A 102 6.32 -9.60 13.46
C MET A 102 6.11 -9.61 11.95
N LYS A 103 4.92 -10.01 11.49
CA LYS A 103 4.51 -9.95 10.08
C LYS A 103 4.49 -8.53 9.54
N MET A 104 4.01 -7.55 10.33
CA MET A 104 4.09 -6.14 9.98
C MET A 104 5.53 -5.65 9.81
N MET A 105 6.45 -6.07 10.70
CA MET A 105 7.88 -5.72 10.58
C MET A 105 8.54 -6.36 9.34
N GLN A 106 8.16 -7.59 8.99
CA GLN A 106 8.58 -8.21 7.72
C GLN A 106 8.08 -7.37 6.54
N GLY A 107 6.78 -7.05 6.49
CA GLY A 107 6.21 -6.19 5.46
C GLY A 107 6.95 -4.85 5.36
N LEU A 108 7.34 -4.26 6.49
CA LEU A 108 8.05 -2.98 6.51
C LEU A 108 9.48 -3.10 5.95
N GLY A 109 10.21 -4.17 6.28
CA GLY A 109 11.54 -4.42 5.71
C GLY A 109 11.50 -4.64 4.19
N GLU A 110 10.47 -5.34 3.71
CA GLU A 110 10.18 -5.45 2.28
C GLU A 110 9.84 -4.11 1.65
N GLY A 111 8.98 -3.31 2.29
CA GLY A 111 8.59 -1.99 1.83
C GLY A 111 9.80 -1.05 1.71
N ILE A 112 10.65 -0.98 2.75
CA ILE A 112 11.87 -0.16 2.75
C ILE A 112 12.81 -0.58 1.62
N PHE A 113 13.00 -1.89 1.40
CA PHE A 113 13.79 -2.37 0.27
C PHE A 113 13.22 -1.89 -1.06
N ARG A 114 11.92 -2.06 -1.28
CA ARG A 114 11.25 -1.64 -2.50
C ARG A 114 11.31 -0.12 -2.67
N LEU A 115 11.13 0.67 -1.62
CA LEU A 115 11.28 2.11 -1.70
C LEU A 115 12.68 2.51 -2.18
N SER A 116 13.73 1.95 -1.58
CA SER A 116 15.12 2.31 -1.87
C SER A 116 15.65 1.77 -3.20
N PHE A 117 15.33 0.53 -3.56
CA PHE A 117 15.92 -0.16 -4.72
C PHE A 117 14.96 -0.33 -5.90
N PHE A 118 13.68 -0.01 -5.72
CA PHE A 118 12.68 -0.09 -6.78
C PHE A 118 12.05 1.28 -7.06
N SER A 119 11.42 1.91 -6.06
CA SER A 119 10.65 3.14 -6.27
C SER A 119 11.56 4.32 -6.60
N ILE A 120 12.64 4.53 -5.85
CA ILE A 120 13.56 5.66 -6.09
C ILE A 120 14.25 5.52 -7.47
N PRO A 121 14.92 4.39 -7.81
CA PRO A 121 15.52 4.23 -9.13
C PRO A 121 14.48 4.26 -10.26
N GLY A 122 13.32 3.64 -10.05
CA GLY A 122 12.23 3.66 -11.02
C GLY A 122 11.69 5.05 -11.27
N MET A 123 11.52 5.87 -10.23
CA MET A 123 11.09 7.25 -10.35
C MET A 123 12.10 8.09 -11.14
N ILE A 124 13.41 7.89 -10.91
CA ILE A 124 14.46 8.55 -11.69
C ILE A 124 14.31 8.23 -13.18
N ILE A 125 14.14 6.95 -13.53
CA ILE A 125 13.96 6.53 -14.94
C ILE A 125 12.71 7.18 -15.54
N VAL A 126 11.59 7.16 -14.82
CA VAL A 126 10.32 7.71 -15.31
C VAL A 126 10.40 9.23 -15.48
N ALA A 127 11.03 9.95 -14.55
CA ALA A 127 11.22 11.41 -14.64
C ALA A 127 12.14 11.85 -15.78
N LEU A 128 13.00 10.97 -16.31
CA LEU A 128 13.79 11.24 -17.51
C LEU A 128 12.96 11.14 -18.80
N VAL A 129 11.82 10.44 -18.77
CA VAL A 129 11.01 10.14 -19.96
C VAL A 129 9.71 10.94 -19.98
N PHE A 130 9.11 11.21 -18.81
CA PHE A 130 7.82 11.85 -18.68
C PHE A 130 7.91 13.16 -17.90
N PRO A 131 7.08 14.17 -18.22
CA PRO A 131 7.07 15.44 -17.51
C PRO A 131 6.45 15.27 -16.12
N ILE A 132 7.30 15.03 -15.13
CA ILE A 132 6.92 14.91 -13.72
C ILE A 132 7.43 16.13 -12.97
N THR A 133 6.53 16.74 -12.21
CA THR A 133 6.84 17.84 -11.29
C THR A 133 7.02 17.29 -9.88
N PHE A 134 8.12 17.67 -9.25
CA PHE A 134 8.39 17.38 -7.85
C PHE A 134 8.19 18.67 -7.05
N SER A 135 7.60 18.55 -5.86
CA SER A 135 7.50 19.70 -4.95
C SER A 135 8.89 20.12 -4.48
N ALA A 136 9.15 21.43 -4.52
CA ALA A 136 10.37 22.01 -3.97
C ALA A 136 10.31 22.19 -2.45
N GLU A 137 9.13 22.06 -1.84
CA GLU A 137 8.93 22.31 -0.42
C GLU A 137 9.26 21.08 0.43
N PRO A 138 10.22 21.17 1.36
CA PRO A 138 10.57 20.04 2.25
C PRO A 138 9.39 19.57 3.12
N ALA A 139 8.45 20.46 3.42
CA ALA A 139 7.25 20.14 4.20
C ALA A 139 6.35 19.12 3.47
N VAL A 140 6.19 19.26 2.14
CA VAL A 140 5.41 18.33 1.31
C VAL A 140 6.01 16.93 1.35
N TRP A 141 7.33 16.82 1.27
CA TRP A 141 8.03 15.52 1.39
C TRP A 141 7.86 14.87 2.76
N LEU A 142 7.91 15.65 3.84
CA LEU A 142 7.68 15.14 5.19
C LEU A 142 6.25 14.64 5.38
N LEU A 143 5.26 15.42 4.91
CA LEU A 143 3.84 15.06 4.97
C LEU A 143 3.54 13.85 4.09
N PHE A 144 4.13 13.78 2.89
CA PHE A 144 4.06 12.61 2.02
C PHE A 144 4.65 11.38 2.71
N ALA A 145 5.84 11.47 3.30
CA ALA A 145 6.45 10.35 4.01
C ALA A 145 5.60 9.87 5.20
N LEU A 146 5.04 10.79 5.99
CA LEU A 146 4.11 10.48 7.07
C LEU A 146 2.85 9.77 6.55
N SER A 147 2.25 10.31 5.49
CA SER A 147 1.09 9.71 4.84
C SER A 147 1.39 8.34 4.24
N LEU A 148 2.60 8.14 3.72
CA LEU A 148 3.05 6.87 3.17
C LEU A 148 3.22 5.79 4.25
N ILE A 149 3.67 6.17 5.47
CA ILE A 149 3.72 5.26 6.62
C ILE A 149 2.31 4.80 7.01
N PHE A 150 1.33 5.70 7.03
CA PHE A 150 -0.07 5.32 7.27
C PHE A 150 -0.63 4.46 6.14
N SER A 151 -0.28 4.77 4.88
CA SER A 151 -0.66 3.98 3.72
C SER A 151 -0.18 2.53 3.84
N PHE A 152 1.08 2.34 4.21
CA PHE A 152 1.64 1.02 4.54
C PHE A 152 0.88 0.36 5.69
N THR A 153 0.63 1.09 6.77
CA THR A 153 -0.03 0.56 7.97
C THR A 153 -1.44 0.06 7.66
N ILE A 154 -2.26 0.86 6.98
CA ILE A 154 -3.64 0.52 6.62
C ILE A 154 -3.67 -0.65 5.63
N ASN A 155 -2.83 -0.62 4.59
CA ASN A 155 -2.73 -1.73 3.65
C ASN A 155 -2.28 -3.03 4.34
N MET A 156 -1.32 -2.93 5.25
CA MET A 156 -0.85 -4.04 6.06
C MET A 156 -1.94 -4.59 6.98
N GLN A 157 -2.72 -3.74 7.63
CA GLN A 157 -3.86 -4.13 8.46
C GLN A 157 -4.93 -4.91 7.67
N ILE A 158 -5.25 -4.44 6.46
CA ILE A 158 -6.17 -5.15 5.55
C ILE A 158 -5.58 -6.50 5.11
N ASN A 159 -4.27 -6.57 4.87
CA ASN A 159 -3.57 -7.84 4.59
C ASN A 159 -3.63 -8.79 5.79
N LEU A 160 -3.41 -8.30 7.01
CA LEU A 160 -3.49 -9.10 8.24
C LEU A 160 -4.91 -9.66 8.42
N LEU A 161 -5.96 -8.83 8.28
CA LEU A 161 -7.35 -9.28 8.34
C LEU A 161 -7.59 -10.44 7.36
N THR A 162 -7.17 -10.27 6.11
CA THR A 162 -7.38 -11.26 5.05
C THR A 162 -6.58 -12.55 5.30
N GLY A 163 -5.36 -12.42 5.81
CA GLY A 163 -4.53 -13.56 6.20
C GLY A 163 -5.15 -14.36 7.35
N ILE A 164 -5.64 -13.68 8.39
CA ILE A 164 -6.31 -14.31 9.55
C ILE A 164 -7.57 -15.07 9.11
N LEU A 165 -8.31 -14.57 8.11
CA LEU A 165 -9.50 -15.24 7.59
C LEU A 165 -9.22 -16.65 7.02
N THR A 166 -7.96 -17.01 6.75
CA THR A 166 -7.59 -18.39 6.37
C THR A 166 -7.95 -19.41 7.43
N PHE A 167 -7.91 -19.06 8.72
CA PHE A 167 -8.31 -19.97 9.80
C PHE A 167 -9.75 -20.46 9.67
N PHE A 168 -10.63 -19.64 9.08
CA PHE A 168 -12.06 -19.92 8.98
C PHE A 168 -12.45 -20.54 7.63
N PHE A 169 -11.84 -20.08 6.53
CA PHE A 169 -12.21 -20.50 5.18
C PHE A 169 -11.39 -21.67 4.64
N PHE A 170 -10.26 -22.03 5.27
CA PHE A 170 -9.23 -22.97 4.81
C PHE A 170 -8.57 -22.62 3.46
N ASN A 171 -9.30 -22.08 2.49
CA ASN A 171 -8.80 -21.55 1.23
C ASN A 171 -9.34 -20.14 0.94
N ASN A 172 -8.57 -19.12 1.30
CA ASN A 172 -8.91 -17.71 1.09
C ASN A 172 -8.30 -17.10 -0.19
N ALA A 173 -7.82 -17.91 -1.15
CA ALA A 173 -7.13 -17.40 -2.34
C ALA A 173 -8.02 -16.45 -3.17
N GLY A 174 -9.31 -16.76 -3.30
CA GLY A 174 -10.29 -15.90 -3.96
C GLY A 174 -10.48 -14.57 -3.23
N LEU A 175 -10.54 -14.61 -1.89
CA LEU A 175 -10.67 -13.42 -1.06
C LEU A 175 -9.45 -12.48 -1.19
N ILE A 176 -8.23 -13.04 -1.18
CA ILE A 176 -7.00 -12.28 -1.38
C ILE A 176 -7.01 -11.57 -2.75
N ARG A 177 -7.47 -12.24 -3.80
CA ARG A 177 -7.59 -11.66 -5.14
C ARG A 177 -8.67 -10.57 -5.19
N ALA A 178 -9.86 -10.83 -4.64
CA ALA A 178 -10.96 -9.87 -4.61
C ALA A 178 -10.56 -8.59 -3.86
N LYS A 179 -9.97 -8.72 -2.67
CA LYS A 179 -9.39 -7.61 -1.91
C LYS A 179 -8.41 -6.79 -2.73
N ARG A 180 -7.52 -7.44 -3.49
CA ARG A 180 -6.53 -6.72 -4.32
C ARG A 180 -7.20 -5.85 -5.37
N VAL A 181 -8.21 -6.38 -6.06
CA VAL A 181 -8.99 -5.62 -7.05
C VAL A 181 -9.72 -4.45 -6.39
N ILE A 182 -10.33 -4.68 -5.23
CA ILE A 182 -11.01 -3.62 -4.45
C ILE A 182 -10.02 -2.51 -4.08
N ILE A 183 -8.84 -2.84 -3.54
CA ILE A 183 -7.83 -1.84 -3.20
C ILE A 183 -7.35 -1.09 -4.44
N ASP A 184 -7.01 -1.80 -5.52
CA ASP A 184 -6.50 -1.16 -6.74
C ASP A 184 -7.54 -0.19 -7.35
N LEU A 185 -8.82 -0.55 -7.32
CA LEU A 185 -9.92 0.27 -7.84
C LEU A 185 -10.23 1.47 -6.93
N PHE A 186 -10.45 1.23 -5.63
CA PHE A 186 -10.97 2.24 -4.71
C PHE A 186 -9.89 3.06 -3.99
N SER A 187 -8.60 2.74 -4.16
CA SER A 187 -7.51 3.49 -3.52
C SER A 187 -7.13 4.78 -4.23
N GLY A 188 -7.66 5.02 -5.43
CA GLY A 188 -7.23 6.12 -6.30
C GLY A 188 -6.05 5.76 -7.21
N LEU A 189 -5.48 4.56 -7.10
CA LEU A 189 -4.29 4.16 -7.87
C LEU A 189 -4.55 4.12 -9.39
N LEU A 190 -5.65 3.49 -9.81
CA LEU A 190 -5.98 3.36 -11.24
C LEU A 190 -6.64 4.62 -11.79
N LEU A 191 -7.54 5.20 -11.01
CA LEU A 191 -8.30 6.40 -11.36
C LEU A 191 -8.36 7.28 -10.12
N PRO A 192 -7.93 8.56 -10.17
CA PRO A 192 -8.07 9.46 -9.03
C PRO A 192 -9.52 9.55 -8.59
N ILE A 193 -9.75 9.67 -7.28
CA ILE A 193 -11.11 9.58 -6.72
C ILE A 193 -12.02 10.68 -7.26
N SER A 194 -11.47 11.87 -7.53
CA SER A 194 -12.19 12.99 -8.14
C SER A 194 -12.86 12.68 -9.49
N PHE A 195 -12.42 11.64 -10.20
CA PHE A 195 -12.99 11.23 -11.50
C PHE A 195 -14.12 10.21 -11.38
N TYR A 196 -14.43 9.71 -10.19
CA TYR A 196 -15.58 8.84 -9.99
C TYR A 196 -16.89 9.64 -9.97
N PRO A 197 -18.05 9.02 -10.27
CA PRO A 197 -19.35 9.65 -10.04
C PRO A 197 -19.52 10.08 -8.58
N GLY A 198 -20.21 11.20 -8.33
CA GLY A 198 -20.31 11.79 -6.97
C GLY A 198 -20.82 10.82 -5.88
N TRP A 199 -21.75 9.92 -6.20
CA TRP A 199 -22.21 8.89 -5.26
C TRP A 199 -21.07 7.94 -4.84
N ALA A 200 -20.18 7.59 -5.77
CA ALA A 200 -19.07 6.68 -5.53
C ALA A 200 -17.97 7.38 -4.73
N GLN A 201 -17.69 8.65 -5.02
CA GLN A 201 -16.79 9.46 -4.21
C GLN A 201 -17.25 9.53 -2.76
N HIS A 202 -18.55 9.74 -2.53
CA HIS A 202 -19.13 9.80 -1.19
C HIS A 202 -18.96 8.46 -0.45
N VAL A 203 -19.24 7.33 -1.10
CA VAL A 203 -19.05 5.99 -0.51
C VAL A 203 -17.57 5.73 -0.19
N MET A 204 -16.65 6.05 -1.11
CA MET A 204 -15.21 5.92 -0.89
C MET A 204 -14.70 6.81 0.25
N GLY A 205 -15.37 7.95 0.47
CA GLY A 205 -15.17 8.84 1.61
C GLY A 205 -15.28 8.16 2.97
N TYR A 206 -16.07 7.07 3.06
CA TYR A 206 -16.25 6.28 4.28
C TYR A 206 -15.43 4.99 4.29
N LEU A 207 -14.58 4.73 3.30
CA LEU A 207 -13.80 3.49 3.20
C LEU A 207 -12.30 3.77 3.38
N PRO A 208 -11.52 2.82 3.91
CA PRO A 208 -10.10 3.03 4.17
C PRO A 208 -9.24 3.11 2.90
N PHE A 209 -9.79 2.78 1.72
CA PHE A 209 -8.97 2.55 0.53
C PHE A 209 -8.26 3.82 0.04
N GLN A 210 -8.92 4.98 0.09
CA GLN A 210 -8.31 6.25 -0.31
C GLN A 210 -7.07 6.61 0.52
N ALA A 211 -7.01 6.13 1.77
CA ALA A 211 -5.88 6.34 2.66
C ALA A 211 -4.61 5.58 2.25
N ILE A 212 -4.70 4.65 1.29
CA ILE A 212 -3.59 3.82 0.83
C ILE A 212 -2.81 4.47 -0.32
N SER A 213 -3.48 5.14 -1.26
CA SER A 213 -2.81 5.66 -2.47
C SER A 213 -3.22 7.08 -2.85
N TYR A 214 -4.52 7.42 -2.74
CA TYR A 214 -5.04 8.74 -3.12
C TYR A 214 -4.46 9.84 -2.25
N ILE A 215 -4.61 9.73 -0.92
CA ILE A 215 -4.16 10.75 0.03
C ILE A 215 -2.66 11.09 -0.12
N PRO A 216 -1.71 10.14 -0.07
CA PRO A 216 -0.29 10.49 -0.19
C PRO A 216 0.02 11.13 -1.56
N SER A 217 -0.62 10.66 -2.63
CA SER A 217 -0.41 11.22 -3.97
C SER A 217 -0.93 12.65 -4.09
N MET A 218 -2.12 12.94 -3.54
CA MET A 218 -2.70 14.29 -3.51
C MET A 218 -1.88 15.28 -2.65
N ILE A 219 -1.32 14.82 -1.54
CA ILE A 219 -0.38 15.61 -0.73
C ILE A 219 0.86 15.94 -1.56
N PHE A 220 1.43 14.94 -2.24
CA PHE A 220 2.66 15.11 -3.01
C PHE A 220 2.49 16.06 -4.22
N THR A 221 1.36 15.96 -4.92
CA THR A 221 1.04 16.84 -6.05
C THR A 221 0.50 18.21 -5.64
N GLU A 222 0.56 18.54 -4.34
CA GLU A 222 0.08 19.79 -3.75
C GLU A 222 -1.40 20.09 -4.10
N SER A 223 -2.16 19.02 -4.36
CA SER A 223 -3.58 19.10 -4.69
C SER A 223 -4.45 19.13 -3.43
N PHE A 224 -3.91 18.69 -2.29
CA PHE A 224 -4.43 19.01 -0.96
C PHE A 224 -3.62 20.15 -0.36
N THR A 225 -4.30 21.16 0.17
CA THR A 225 -3.66 22.32 0.79
C THR A 225 -4.26 22.62 2.17
N GLY A 226 -3.46 23.22 3.06
CA GLY A 226 -3.90 23.70 4.37
C GLY A 226 -4.68 22.66 5.19
N THR A 227 -5.96 22.92 5.44
CA THR A 227 -6.85 22.09 6.26
C THR A 227 -7.17 20.72 5.62
N GLU A 228 -7.10 20.60 4.30
CA GLU A 228 -7.35 19.35 3.58
C GLU A 228 -6.31 18.28 3.95
N ILE A 229 -5.04 18.69 4.06
CA ILE A 229 -3.95 17.81 4.50
C ILE A 229 -4.20 17.32 5.93
N VAL A 230 -4.61 18.22 6.84
CA VAL A 230 -4.90 17.88 8.24
C VAL A 230 -6.04 16.87 8.32
N ASN A 231 -7.14 17.12 7.60
CA ASN A 231 -8.28 16.21 7.55
C ASN A 231 -7.90 14.85 6.94
N ALA A 232 -7.08 14.85 5.89
CA ALA A 232 -6.64 13.63 5.23
C ALA A 232 -5.73 12.78 6.13
N ILE A 233 -4.77 13.38 6.83
CA ILE A 233 -3.92 12.66 7.80
C ILE A 233 -4.75 12.18 8.99
N PHE A 234 -5.69 12.99 9.49
CA PHE A 234 -6.61 12.57 10.54
C PHE A 234 -7.45 11.37 10.11
N PHE A 235 -7.95 11.37 8.87
CA PHE A 235 -8.66 10.22 8.28
C PHE A 235 -7.79 8.96 8.25
N GLN A 236 -6.51 9.09 7.86
CA GLN A 236 -5.56 7.97 7.90
C GLN A 236 -5.34 7.45 9.33
N ILE A 237 -5.15 8.34 10.30
CA ILE A 237 -5.01 7.97 11.72
C ILE A 237 -6.25 7.24 12.21
N LEU A 238 -7.44 7.77 11.93
CA LEU A 238 -8.71 7.20 12.35
C LEU A 238 -8.86 5.77 11.81
N TRP A 239 -8.62 5.54 10.52
CA TRP A 239 -8.68 4.21 9.93
C TRP A 239 -7.61 3.26 10.46
N ALA A 240 -6.38 3.76 10.65
CA ALA A 240 -5.31 2.98 11.25
C ALA A 240 -5.67 2.50 12.67
N LEU A 241 -6.45 3.27 13.44
CA LEU A 241 -6.95 2.86 14.75
C LEU A 241 -8.18 1.93 14.65
N ILE A 242 -9.16 2.27 13.81
CA ILE A 242 -10.41 1.49 13.63
C ILE A 242 -10.09 0.05 13.23
N LEU A 243 -9.13 -0.15 12.30
CA LEU A 243 -8.78 -1.48 11.80
C LEU A 243 -8.07 -2.36 12.84
N ILE A 244 -7.54 -1.80 13.94
CA ILE A 244 -6.95 -2.60 15.02
C ILE A 244 -8.00 -3.48 15.69
N ALA A 245 -9.21 -2.95 15.91
CA ALA A 245 -10.29 -3.66 16.60
C ALA A 245 -10.66 -5.01 15.93
N PRO A 246 -11.06 -5.06 14.64
CA PRO A 246 -11.38 -6.32 13.99
C PRO A 246 -10.17 -7.27 13.91
N ILE A 247 -8.95 -6.74 13.76
CA ILE A 247 -7.73 -7.57 13.78
C ILE A 247 -7.58 -8.30 15.11
N GLN A 248 -7.68 -7.57 16.23
CA GLN A 248 -7.54 -8.18 17.55
C GLN A 248 -8.66 -9.18 17.83
N VAL A 249 -9.91 -8.84 17.51
CA VAL A 249 -11.06 -9.73 17.70
C VAL A 249 -10.89 -11.02 16.90
N LEU A 250 -10.62 -10.93 15.59
CA LEU A 250 -10.43 -12.11 14.75
C LEU A 250 -9.21 -12.92 15.18
N TRP A 251 -8.12 -12.27 15.60
CA TRP A 251 -6.93 -12.96 16.08
C TRP A 251 -7.15 -13.74 17.38
N LEU A 252 -7.93 -13.20 18.30
CA LEU A 252 -8.31 -13.88 19.54
C LEU A 252 -9.20 -15.10 19.27
N ILE A 253 -10.12 -14.99 18.31
CA ILE A 253 -10.99 -16.10 17.90
C ILE A 253 -10.16 -17.18 17.16
N ALA A 254 -9.32 -16.77 16.22
CA ALA A 254 -8.47 -17.66 15.43
C ALA A 254 -7.55 -18.53 16.30
N LYS A 255 -6.96 -17.96 17.36
CA LYS A 255 -6.13 -18.69 18.33
C LYS A 255 -6.82 -19.89 18.96
N LYS A 256 -8.16 -19.87 19.11
CA LYS A 256 -8.94 -20.97 19.68
C LYS A 256 -9.21 -22.09 18.67
N GLN A 257 -9.13 -21.80 17.38
CA GLN A 257 -9.36 -22.76 16.29
C GLN A 257 -8.08 -23.47 15.85
N LEU A 258 -6.93 -23.15 16.46
CA LEU A 258 -5.68 -23.83 16.17
C LEU A 258 -5.75 -25.27 16.69
N VAL A 259 -6.25 -26.18 15.85
CA VAL A 259 -6.06 -27.61 16.03
C VAL A 259 -4.70 -27.94 15.46
N VAL A 260 -3.78 -28.35 16.33
CA VAL A 260 -2.47 -28.86 15.91
C VAL A 260 -2.72 -30.18 15.17
N GLN A 261 -2.80 -30.12 13.84
CA GLN A 261 -3.00 -31.28 12.95
C GLN A 261 -1.72 -32.11 12.79
N GLY A 262 -0.89 -32.18 13.82
CA GLY A 262 0.41 -32.83 13.76
C GLY A 262 0.79 -33.42 15.10
N GLY A 263 0.23 -34.60 15.40
CA GLY A 263 0.73 -35.55 16.40
C GLY A 263 0.60 -35.12 17.85
#